data_AF-A0A0K8PSB4-F1
#
_entry.id   AF-A0A0K8PSB4-F1
#
_cell.length_a   1.000
_cell.length_b   1.000
_cell.length_c   1.000
_cell.angle_alpha   90.00
_cell.angle_beta   90.00
_cell.angle_gamma   90.00
#
_symmetry.space_group_name_H-M   'P 1'
#
loop_
_entity.id
_entity.type
_entity.pdbx_description
1 polymer ?
#
loop_
_entity_poly.entity_id
_entity_poly.type
_entity_poly.pdbx_seq_one_letter_code
_entity_poly.pdbx_strand_id
1 'polypeptide(L)' 'MGSGQVTSSVSSELKGKHVTVAGLGVSGLPAAKVLHGLGAIVTAVNDGADERAQAQAAELEALGITVRLGDGDTLPEGT' A
#
# COMPACT_ATOMS: atom_id res chain seq x y z
N MET A 1 6.33 31.44 11.61
CA MET A 1 5.33 30.82 10.71
C MET A 1 6.11 30.05 9.65
N GLY A 2 6.19 28.73 9.77
CA GLY A 2 6.96 27.90 8.84
C GLY A 2 6.28 27.87 7.49
N SER A 3 7.00 28.21 6.43
CA SER A 3 6.59 27.97 5.05
C SER A 3 6.59 26.45 4.81
N GLY A 4 5.50 25.80 5.21
CA GLY A 4 5.25 24.40 4.88
C GLY A 4 5.20 24.29 3.37
N GLN A 5 6.25 23.72 2.78
CA GLN A 5 6.27 23.33 1.39
C GLN A 5 5.24 22.20 1.25
N VAL A 6 4.01 22.56 0.89
CA VAL A 6 3.00 21.57 0.49
C VAL A 6 3.38 21.18 -0.92
N THR A 7 4.04 20.03 -1.08
CA THR A 7 4.41 19.48 -2.39
C THR A 7 3.15 19.38 -3.24
N SER A 8 3.00 20.31 -4.18
CA SER A 8 1.81 20.47 -5.02
C SER A 8 1.62 19.33 -6.03
N SER A 9 2.34 18.22 -5.87
CA SER A 9 2.45 17.15 -6.85
C SER A 9 2.70 15.76 -6.24
N VAL A 10 2.21 15.48 -5.03
CA VAL A 10 2.35 14.14 -4.40
C VAL A 10 1.91 13.00 -5.34
N SER A 11 0.85 13.22 -6.13
CA SER A 11 0.41 12.24 -7.13
C SER A 11 1.46 11.99 -8.23
N SER A 12 2.15 13.02 -8.71
CA SER A 12 3.19 12.83 -9.74
C SER A 12 4.47 12.24 -9.14
N GLU A 13 4.76 12.51 -7.86
CA GLU A 13 5.94 11.98 -7.16
C GLU A 13 5.83 10.48 -6.89
N LEU A 14 4.62 9.99 -6.61
CA LEU A 14 4.34 8.58 -6.33
C LEU A 14 4.05 7.75 -7.59
N LYS A 15 3.76 8.41 -8.72
CA LYS A 15 3.44 7.71 -9.96
C LYS A 15 4.63 6.85 -10.43
N GLY A 16 4.38 5.55 -10.60
CA GLY A 16 5.39 4.55 -10.99
C GLY A 16 6.42 4.24 -9.91
N LYS A 17 6.25 4.73 -8.67
CA LYS A 17 7.09 4.34 -7.53
C LYS A 17 6.58 3.06 -6.91
N HIS A 18 7.51 2.23 -6.48
CA HIS A 18 7.22 1.07 -5.66
C HIS A 18 6.92 1.55 -4.25
N VAL A 19 5.77 1.16 -3.70
CA VAL A 19 5.35 1.53 -2.35
C VAL A 19 4.85 0.29 -1.64
N THR A 20 5.41 0.02 -0.46
CA THR A 20 4.97 -1.10 0.36
C THR A 20 4.12 -0.61 1.52
N VAL A 21 2.94 -1.21 1.68
CA VAL A 21 2.04 -0.97 2.80
C VAL A 21 2.14 -2.17 3.75
N ALA A 22 2.88 -1.98 4.84
CA ALA A 22 3.00 -2.96 5.91
C ALA A 22 1.85 -2.82 6.92
N GLY A 23 1.05 -3.87 7.04
CA GLY A 23 -0.12 -3.97 7.90
C GLY A 23 -1.42 -3.54 7.22
N LEU A 24 -2.39 -4.46 7.15
CA LEU A 24 -3.69 -4.24 6.46
C LEU A 24 -4.86 -3.88 7.40
N GLY A 25 -4.60 -3.70 8.71
CA GLY A 25 -5.60 -3.54 9.77
C GLY A 25 -6.79 -2.60 9.51
N VAL A 26 -6.77 -1.38 10.06
CA VAL A 26 -7.89 -0.42 9.91
C VAL A 26 -7.62 0.57 8.78
N SER A 27 -6.37 1.04 8.67
CA SER A 27 -5.96 2.05 7.68
C SER A 27 -5.18 1.49 6.50
N GLY A 28 -4.62 0.29 6.59
CA GLY A 28 -3.74 -0.27 5.55
C GLY A 28 -4.46 -0.51 4.22
N LEU A 29 -5.63 -1.14 4.28
CA LEU A 29 -6.47 -1.37 3.10
C LEU A 29 -6.85 -0.07 2.36
N PRO A 30 -7.45 0.96 3.00
CA PRO A 30 -7.75 2.20 2.30
C PRO A 30 -6.49 2.95 1.86
N ALA A 31 -5.38 2.89 2.62
CA ALA A 31 -4.12 3.51 2.22
C ALA A 31 -3.57 2.88 0.92
N ALA A 32 -3.56 1.56 0.82
CA ALA A 32 -3.12 0.84 -0.39
C ALA A 32 -3.95 1.25 -1.62
N LYS A 33 -5.27 1.38 -1.46
CA LYS A 33 -6.16 1.82 -2.54
C LYS A 33 -5.87 3.24 -3.00
N VAL A 34 -5.67 4.18 -2.07
CA VAL A 34 -5.35 5.57 -2.41
C VAL A 34 -4.01 5.66 -3.12
N LEU A 35 -2.98 4.99 -2.60
CA LEU A 35 -1.64 4.98 -3.20
C LEU A 35 -1.67 4.40 -4.62
N HIS A 36 -2.40 3.31 -4.83
CA HIS A 36 -2.60 2.73 -6.15
C HIS A 36 -3.35 3.69 -7.09
N GLY A 37 -4.41 4.36 -6.60
CA GLY A 37 -5.14 5.39 -7.36
C GLY A 37 -4.29 6.61 -7.73
N LEU A 38 -3.25 6.91 -6.95
CA LEU A 38 -2.25 7.95 -7.26
C LEU A 38 -1.21 7.50 -8.30
N GLY A 39 -1.26 6.23 -8.74
CA GLY A 39 -0.39 5.66 -9.76
C GLY A 39 0.85 4.95 -9.21
N ALA A 40 0.93 4.68 -7.91
CA ALA A 40 2.02 3.91 -7.32
C ALA A 40 1.86 2.40 -7.61
N ILE A 41 3.00 1.71 -7.68
CA ILE A 41 3.08 0.26 -7.75
C ILE A 41 3.05 -0.25 -6.31
N VAL A 42 1.85 -0.58 -5.82
CA VAL A 42 1.64 -0.90 -4.41
C VAL A 42 1.81 -2.40 -4.16
N THR A 43 2.58 -2.73 -3.13
CA THR A 43 2.61 -4.07 -2.52
C THR A 43 2.11 -3.98 -1.09
N ALA A 44 1.04 -4.70 -0.75
CA ALA A 44 0.59 -4.83 0.62
C ALA A 44 1.24 -6.06 1.28
N VAL A 45 1.76 -5.91 2.48
CA VAL A 45 2.27 -7.00 3.32
C VAL A 45 1.51 -7.01 4.62
N ASN A 46 1.04 -8.18 5.04
CA ASN A 46 0.37 -8.35 6.33
C ASN A 46 0.83 -9.65 6.98
N ASP A 47 1.25 -9.56 8.25
CA ASP A 47 1.66 -10.74 9.00
C ASP A 47 0.47 -11.67 9.30
N GLY A 48 -0.72 -11.11 9.49
CA GLY A 48 -1.95 -11.89 9.67
C GLY A 48 -2.42 -12.54 8.38
N ALA A 49 -2.82 -13.81 8.48
CA ALA A 49 -3.46 -14.58 7.40
C ALA A 49 -4.87 -15.07 7.79
N ASP A 50 -5.55 -14.34 8.68
CA ASP A 50 -6.93 -14.64 9.11
C ASP A 50 -7.95 -14.37 7.98
N GLU A 51 -9.20 -14.81 8.17
CA GLU A 51 -10.26 -14.66 7.17
C GLU A 51 -10.46 -13.20 6.73
N ARG A 52 -10.26 -12.25 7.66
CA ARG A 52 -10.32 -10.82 7.36
C ARG A 52 -9.17 -10.41 6.44
N ALA A 53 -7.94 -10.80 6.74
CA ALA A 53 -6.79 -10.51 5.91
C ALA A 53 -6.92 -11.13 4.51
N GLN A 54 -7.48 -12.34 4.42
CA GLN A 54 -7.78 -12.99 3.13
C GLN A 54 -8.82 -12.22 2.33
N ALA A 55 -9.91 -11.76 2.96
CA ALA A 55 -10.92 -10.95 2.29
C ALA A 55 -10.35 -9.60 1.81
N GLN A 56 -9.51 -8.97 2.63
CA GLN A 56 -8.81 -7.73 2.28
C GLN A 56 -7.82 -7.93 1.14
N ALA A 57 -7.10 -9.06 1.13
CA ALA A 57 -6.18 -9.40 0.06
C ALA A 57 -6.91 -9.59 -1.27
N ALA A 58 -7.99 -10.38 -1.28
CA ALA A 58 -8.81 -10.59 -2.47
C ALA A 58 -9.36 -9.27 -3.05
N GLU A 59 -9.76 -8.33 -2.19
CA GLU A 59 -10.22 -7.02 -2.63
C GLU A 59 -9.10 -6.18 -3.28
N LEU A 60 -7.89 -6.20 -2.72
CA LEU A 60 -6.73 -5.49 -3.27
C LEU A 60 -6.23 -6.14 -4.56
N GLU A 61 -6.19 -7.46 -4.64
CA GLU A 61 -5.81 -8.22 -5.83
C GLU A 61 -6.79 -7.96 -6.99
N ALA A 62 -8.09 -7.83 -6.71
CA ALA A 62 -9.08 -7.44 -7.71
C ALA A 62 -8.83 -6.04 -8.30
N LEU A 63 -8.11 -5.17 -7.57
CA LEU A 63 -7.67 -3.85 -8.03
C LEU A 63 -6.31 -3.88 -8.74
N GLY A 64 -5.65 -5.04 -8.80
CA GLY A 64 -4.31 -5.21 -9.38
C GLY A 64 -3.16 -4.93 -8.42
N ILE A 65 -3.44 -4.81 -7.12
CA ILE A 65 -2.43 -4.59 -6.08
C ILE A 65 -1.88 -5.94 -5.63
N THR A 66 -0.54 -6.05 -5.51
CA THR A 66 0.10 -7.28 -5.02
C THR A 66 -0.05 -7.38 -3.51
N VAL A 67 -0.44 -8.54 -3.00
CA VAL A 67 -0.61 -8.77 -1.55
C VAL A 67 0.21 -9.98 -1.10
N ARG A 68 0.88 -9.86 0.04
CA ARG A 68 1.61 -10.94 0.71
C ARG A 68 1.09 -11.07 2.13
N LEU A 69 0.50 -12.22 2.44
CA LEU A 69 -0.01 -12.55 3.77
C LEU A 69 0.93 -13.55 4.46
N GLY A 70 1.03 -13.47 5.79
CA GLY A 70 1.84 -14.40 6.59
C GLY A 70 3.35 -14.14 6.55
N ASP A 71 3.77 -13.02 5.96
CA ASP A 71 5.17 -12.62 5.82
C ASP A 71 5.27 -11.10 5.96
N GLY A 72 5.16 -10.62 7.19
CA GLY A 72 5.32 -9.21 7.54
C GLY A 72 6.77 -8.78 7.74
N ASP A 73 7.70 -9.74 7.86
CA ASP A 73 9.09 -9.49 8.22
C ASP A 73 9.96 -9.11 7.01
N THR A 74 9.53 -9.44 5.79
CA THR A 74 10.30 -9.16 4.58
C THR A 74 9.62 -8.13 3.69
N LEU A 75 10.36 -7.06 3.39
CA LEU A 75 9.92 -6.06 2.43
C LEU A 75 10.39 -6.42 1.02
N PRO A 76 9.57 -6.17 -0.02
CA PRO A 76 10.00 -6.31 -1.41
C PRO A 76 11.23 -5.46 -1.72
N GLU A 77 12.08 -5.92 -2.64
CA GLU A 77 13.19 -5.11 -3.13
C GLU A 77 12.70 -3.81 -3.79
N GLY A 78 13.36 -2.69 -3.50
CA GLY A 78 13.04 -1.39 -4.10
C GLY A 78 11.84 -0.66 -3.49
N THR A 79 11.39 -1.08 -2.30
CA THR A 79 10.46 -0.33 -1.43
C THR A 79 11.10 0.95 -0.90
#